data_AF-A0A7X7FWA2-F1
#
_entry.id   AF-A0A7X7FWA2-F1
#
_cell.length_a   1.000
_cell.length_b   1.000
_cell.length_c   1.000
_cell.angle_alpha   90.00
_cell.angle_beta   90.00
_cell.angle_gamma   90.00
#
_symmetry.space_group_name_H-M   'P 1'
#
loop_
_entity.id
_entity.type
_entity.pdbx_description
1 polymer ?
#
loop_
_entity_poly.entity_id
_entity_poly.type
_entity_poly.pdbx_seq_one_letter_code
_entity_poly.pdbx_strand_id
1 'polypeptide(L)'
;MLPQQKEWEGTTGGGTFGQLFLFWLLNAIKVSFIYPTLFLIIPFYLLFGRKGYHAIYDYFHKRHKQSKFKSFISTFRNHLIFGQIVLDKFAL
;
A
#
# COMPACT_ATOMS: atom_id res chain seq x y z
N MET A 1 5.58 15.62 29.79
CA MET A 1 5.04 16.43 28.68
C MET A 1 4.25 15.49 27.79
N LEU A 2 2.93 15.67 27.68
CA LEU A 2 2.11 14.83 26.81
C LEU A 2 2.47 15.14 25.35
N PRO A 3 2.62 14.13 24.47
CA PRO A 3 2.93 14.38 23.07
C PRO A 3 1.78 15.17 22.44
N GLN A 4 2.09 16.33 21.87
CA GLN A 4 1.14 17.17 21.16
C GLN A 4 0.60 16.36 19.96
N GLN A 5 -0.71 16.06 19.99
CA GLN A 5 -1.34 15.34 18.89
C GLN A 5 -1.35 16.26 17.67
N LYS A 6 -0.74 15.80 16.57
CA LYS A 6 -0.71 16.53 15.31
C LYS A 6 -2.14 16.53 14.76
N GLU A 7 -2.78 17.70 14.74
CA GLU A 7 -4.07 17.87 14.07
C GLU A 7 -3.95 17.51 12.59
N TRP A 8 -4.99 16.90 12.04
CA TRP A 8 -5.03 16.52 10.64
C TRP A 8 -4.99 17.78 9.76
N GLU A 9 -4.01 17.88 8.88
CA GLU A 9 -3.77 19.06 8.01
C GLU A 9 -4.83 19.24 6.90
N GLY A 10 -5.82 18.35 6.81
CA GLY A 10 -6.86 18.39 5.76
C GLY A 10 -6.41 17.85 4.41
N THR A 11 -5.14 17.49 4.25
CA THR A 11 -4.57 16.97 3.00
C THR A 11 -4.16 15.52 3.14
N THR A 12 -4.66 14.66 2.26
CA THR A 12 -4.14 13.29 2.10
C THR A 12 -2.79 13.37 1.40
N GLY A 13 -1.79 12.60 1.88
CA GLY A 13 -0.49 12.54 1.22
C GLY A 13 -0.59 12.09 -0.24
N GLY A 14 0.23 12.68 -1.10
CA GLY A 14 0.23 12.42 -2.54
C GLY A 14 0.67 13.67 -3.31
N GLY A 15 1.90 13.64 -3.83
CA GLY A 15 2.42 14.77 -4.60
C GLY A 15 1.81 14.83 -6.00
N THR A 16 1.76 16.04 -6.56
CA THR A 16 1.28 16.32 -7.93
C THR A 16 1.97 15.41 -8.96
N PHE A 17 3.27 15.17 -8.79
CA PHE A 17 4.04 14.27 -9.65
C PHE A 17 3.48 12.84 -9.67
N GLY A 18 3.20 12.26 -8.50
CA GLY A 18 2.71 10.88 -8.41
C GLY A 18 1.31 10.73 -9.03
N GLN A 19 0.46 11.73 -8.85
CA GLN A 19 -0.88 11.76 -9.44
C GLN A 19 -0.81 11.89 -10.98
N LEU A 20 0.03 12.79 -11.49
CA LEU A 20 0.24 12.94 -12.94
C LEU A 20 0.87 11.70 -13.57
N PHE A 21 1.83 11.08 -12.89
CA PHE A 21 2.44 9.83 -13.33
C PHE A 21 1.40 8.71 -13.42
N LEU A 22 0.55 8.58 -12.39
CA LEU A 22 -0.53 7.58 -12.40
C LEU A 22 -1.52 7.83 -13.54
N PHE A 23 -1.91 9.09 -13.77
CA PHE A 23 -2.78 9.45 -14.89
C PHE A 23 -2.16 9.07 -16.24
N TRP A 24 -0.90 9.43 -16.48
CA TRP A 24 -0.19 9.08 -17.72
C TRP A 24 -0.06 7.57 -17.90
N LEU A 25 0.29 6.85 -16.84
CA LEU A 25 0.46 5.40 -16.87
C LEU A 25 -0.85 4.69 -17.25
N LEU A 26 -1.97 5.09 -16.64
CA LEU A 26 -3.29 4.53 -16.90
C LEU A 26 -3.84 4.90 -18.28
N ASN A 27 -3.42 6.05 -18.83
CA ASN A 27 -3.78 6.45 -20.20
C ASN A 27 -2.98 5.66 -21.24
N ALA A 28 -1.69 5.41 -20.99
CA ALA A 28 -0.80 4.75 -21.94
C ALA A 28 -0.93 3.21 -21.95
N ILE A 29 -1.27 2.59 -20.81
CA ILE A 29 -1.24 1.13 -20.63
C ILE A 29 -2.60 0.62 -20.17
N LYS A 30 -3.10 -0.46 -20.79
CA LYS A 30 -4.31 -1.15 -20.30
C LYS A 30 -4.10 -1.64 -18.87
N VAL A 31 -5.08 -1.40 -18.01
CA VAL A 31 -5.02 -1.73 -16.57
C VAL A 31 -4.68 -3.21 -16.32
N SER A 32 -5.10 -4.13 -17.20
CA SER A 32 -4.75 -5.56 -17.13
C SER A 32 -3.24 -5.83 -17.06
N PHE A 33 -2.42 -5.03 -17.75
CA PHE A 33 -0.95 -5.19 -17.72
C PHE A 33 -0.31 -4.57 -16.46
N ILE A 34 -1.06 -3.79 -15.69
CA ILE A 34 -0.57 -3.13 -14.47
C ILE A 34 -0.65 -4.09 -13.27
N TYR A 35 -1.64 -4.99 -13.20
CA TYR A 35 -1.75 -5.98 -12.12
C TYR A 35 -0.47 -6.77 -11.81
N PRO A 36 0.26 -7.36 -12.78
CA PRO A 36 1.49 -8.09 -12.46
C PRO A 36 2.59 -7.19 -11.89
N THR A 37 2.59 -5.89 -12.18
CA THR A 37 3.58 -4.95 -11.63
C THR A 37 3.45 -4.78 -10.12
N LEU A 38 2.27 -5.03 -9.54
CA LEU A 38 2.06 -5.01 -8.09
C LEU A 38 3.00 -6.00 -7.38
N PHE A 39 3.21 -7.19 -7.95
CA PHE A 39 4.10 -8.19 -7.35
C PHE A 39 5.56 -7.72 -7.31
N LEU A 40 5.98 -6.91 -8.28
CA LEU A 40 7.31 -6.30 -8.31
C LEU A 40 7.43 -5.15 -7.31
N ILE A 41 6.41 -4.30 -7.22
CA ILE A 41 6.43 -3.04 -6.47
C ILE A 41 6.25 -3.28 -4.96
N ILE A 42 5.42 -4.24 -4.55
CA ILE A 42 5.11 -4.49 -3.13
C ILE A 42 6.35 -4.83 -2.29
N PRO A 43 7.30 -5.66 -2.74
CA PRO A 43 8.57 -5.86 -2.04
C PRO A 43 9.31 -4.55 -1.72
N PHE A 44 9.30 -3.56 -2.63
CA PHE A 44 9.90 -2.25 -2.34
C PHE A 44 9.13 -1.53 -1.23
N TYR A 45 7.79 -1.56 -1.24
CA TYR A 45 6.99 -0.98 -0.16
C TYR A 45 7.27 -1.65 1.20
N LEU A 46 7.50 -2.96 1.23
CA LEU A 46 7.82 -3.69 2.46
C LEU A 46 9.22 -3.32 2.99
N LEU A 47 10.19 -3.07 2.11
CA LEU A 47 11.56 -2.74 2.48
C LEU A 47 11.74 -1.27 2.88
N PHE A 48 11.14 -0.35 2.11
CA PHE A 48 11.30 1.11 2.29
C PHE A 48 10.20 1.72 3.17
N GLY A 49 8.98 1.17 3.13
CA GLY A 49 7.82 1.64 3.89
C GLY A 49 7.72 1.07 5.30
N ARG A 50 8.84 0.95 6.03
CA ARG A 50 8.96 0.20 7.30
C ARG A 50 7.85 0.52 8.32
N LYS A 51 7.47 1.78 8.48
CA LYS A 51 6.41 2.18 9.45
C LYS A 51 5.05 1.54 9.12
N GLY A 52 4.63 1.61 7.86
CA GLY A 52 3.35 1.02 7.41
C GLY A 52 3.40 -0.50 7.42
N TYR A 53 4.51 -1.07 6.94
CA TYR A 53 4.78 -2.51 7.00
C TYR A 53 4.67 -3.05 8.43
N HIS A 54 5.37 -2.44 9.40
CA HIS A 54 5.36 -2.89 10.79
C HIS A 54 3.97 -2.79 11.41
N ALA A 55 3.19 -1.75 11.12
CA ALA A 55 1.84 -1.61 11.64
C ALA A 55 0.92 -2.75 11.17
N ILE A 56 0.96 -3.09 9.88
CA ILE A 56 0.17 -4.18 9.30
C ILE A 56 0.66 -5.54 9.83
N TYR A 57 1.97 -5.73 9.88
CA TYR A 57 2.56 -6.95 10.41
C TYR A 57 2.18 -7.18 11.87
N ASP A 58 2.30 -6.15 12.71
CA ASP A 58 1.95 -6.20 14.13
C ASP A 58 0.45 -6.45 14.31
N TYR A 59 -0.40 -5.90 13.45
CA TYR A 59 -1.83 -6.21 13.46
C TYR A 59 -2.07 -7.71 13.25
N PHE A 60 -1.47 -8.32 12.23
CA PHE A 60 -1.63 -9.76 11.98
C PHE A 60 -0.96 -10.63 13.05
N HIS A 61 0.22 -10.23 13.52
CA HIS A 61 0.99 -11.01 14.49
C HIS A 61 0.39 -10.92 15.90
N LYS A 62 0.13 -9.71 16.40
CA LYS A 62 -0.32 -9.46 17.78
C LYS A 62 -1.83 -9.59 17.92
N ARG A 63 -2.62 -9.08 16.97
CA ARG A 63 -4.09 -9.06 17.09
C ARG A 63 -4.73 -10.34 16.57
N HIS A 64 -4.26 -10.85 15.44
CA HIS A 64 -4.72 -12.12 14.84
C HIS A 64 -3.92 -13.35 15.29
N LYS A 65 -2.91 -13.18 16.17
CA LYS A 65 -2.07 -14.25 16.73
C LYS A 65 -1.46 -15.17 15.67
N GLN A 66 -1.17 -14.64 14.48
CA GLN A 66 -0.58 -15.42 13.41
C GLN A 66 0.92 -15.66 13.67
N SER A 67 1.46 -16.78 13.18
CA SER A 67 2.90 -17.02 13.22
C SER A 67 3.66 -15.96 12.42
N LYS A 68 4.97 -15.79 12.68
CA LYS A 68 5.78 -14.75 12.02
C LYS A 68 5.71 -14.82 10.49
N PHE A 69 5.80 -16.03 9.95
CA PHE A 69 5.73 -16.28 8.50
C PHE A 69 4.33 -16.00 7.94
N LYS A 70 3.28 -16.47 8.64
CA LYS A 70 1.89 -16.23 8.23
C LYS A 70 1.55 -14.74 8.24
N SER A 71 2.03 -14.01 9.26
CA SER A 71 1.85 -12.56 9.37
C SER A 71 2.53 -11.81 8.23
N PHE A 72 3.73 -12.26 7.82
CA PHE A 72 4.43 -11.70 6.66
C PHE A 72 3.65 -11.94 5.36
N ILE A 73 3.19 -13.17 5.11
CA ILE A 73 2.36 -13.49 3.92
C ILE A 73 1.06 -12.67 3.93
N SER A 74 0.37 -12.59 5.07
CA SER A 74 -0.85 -11.79 5.19
C SER A 74 -0.60 -10.30 4.96
N THR A 75 0.55 -9.78 5.39
CA THR A 75 0.95 -8.38 5.12
C THR A 75 1.20 -8.16 3.62
N PHE A 76 1.91 -9.08 2.95
CA PHE A 76 2.11 -9.03 1.50
C PHE A 76 0.78 -9.09 0.73
N ARG A 77 -0.09 -10.04 1.11
CA ARG A 77 -1.42 -10.20 0.52
C ARG A 77 -2.29 -8.97 0.74
N ASN A 78 -2.20 -8.32 1.90
CA ASN A 78 -2.92 -7.08 2.17
C ASN A 78 -2.52 -5.97 1.19
N HIS A 79 -1.22 -5.80 0.92
CA HIS A 79 -0.76 -4.83 -0.08
C HIS A 79 -1.20 -5.18 -1.50
N LEU A 80 -1.21 -6.47 -1.86
CA LEU A 80 -1.72 -6.92 -3.16
C LEU A 80 -3.18 -6.57 -3.35
N ILE A 81 -4.03 -6.93 -2.37
CA ILE A 81 -5.47 -6.66 -2.42
C ILE A 81 -5.73 -5.16 -2.47
N PHE A 82 -5.02 -4.37 -1.65
CA PHE A 82 -5.14 -2.92 -1.68
C PHE A 82 -4.80 -2.34 -3.05
N GLY A 83 -3.68 -2.76 -3.65
CA GLY A 83 -3.29 -2.34 -5.00
C GLY A 83 -4.31 -2.73 -6.05
N GLN A 84 -4.85 -3.96 -5.98
CA GLN A 84 -5.92 -4.43 -6.87
C GLN A 84 -7.17 -3.56 -6.76
N ILE A 85 -7.66 -3.30 -5.54
CA ILE A 85 -8.84 -2.45 -5.30
C ILE A 85 -8.63 -1.03 -5.86
N VAL A 86 -7.42 -0.49 -5.76
CA VAL A 86 -7.09 0.83 -6.36
C VAL A 86 -7.13 0.76 -7.89
N LEU A 87 -6.54 -0.27 -8.49
CA LEU A 87 -6.56 -0.45 -9.95
C LEU A 87 -7.97 -0.72 -10.49
N ASP A 88 -8.79 -1.47 -9.76
CA ASP A 88 -10.17 -1.80 -10.14
C ASP A 88 -11.02 -0.53 -10.33
N LYS A 89 -10.75 0.53 -9.57
CA LYS A 89 -11.43 1.83 -9.73
C LYS A 89 -11.14 2.52 -11.08
N PHE A 90 -10.10 2.10 -11.78
CA PHE A 90 -9.75 2.62 -13.11
C PHE A 90 -10.03 1.61 -14.23
N ALA A 91 -10.28 0.34 -13.88
CA ALA A 91 -10.63 -0.71 -14.83
C ALA A 91 -12.14 -0.78 -15.11
N LEU A 92 -12.97 -0.38 -14.13
CA LEU A 92 -14.43 -0.29 -14.20
C LEU A 92 -14.89 1.11 -14.63
#